data_AF-A0A9Q1LWP4-F1
#
_entry.id   AF-A0A9Q1LWP4-F1
#
_cell.length_a   1.000
_cell.length_b   1.000
_cell.length_c   1.000
_cell.angle_alpha   90.00
_cell.angle_beta   90.00
_cell.angle_gamma   90.00
#
_symmetry.space_group_name_H-M   'P 1'
#
loop_
_entity.id
_entity.type
_entity.pdbx_description
1 polymer ?
#
loop_
_entity_poly.entity_id
_entity_poly.type
_entity_poly.pdbx_seq_one_letter_code
_entity_poly.pdbx_strand_id
1 'polypeptide(L)'
;MEAASDEGSTTTKERRSAAADIEVTMVESHANVKVLSRKRPKQLLKIVNWLQSMCLTILHLSVTTADHTVLYSFSVKVEENCQLNTVSEIATAVHEMVAMIKEEAYVLLK
;
A
#
# COMPACT_ATOMS: atom_id res chain seq x y z
N MET A 1 21.51 24.07 -44.42
CA MET A 1 20.46 23.22 -45.02
C MET A 1 21.14 21.87 -45.15
N GLU A 2 20.92 20.89 -44.28
CA GLU A 2 19.70 20.40 -43.64
C GLU A 2 19.94 20.09 -42.15
N ALA A 3 18.90 20.29 -41.35
CA ALA A 3 18.76 19.79 -39.99
C ALA A 3 17.86 18.55 -40.04
N ALA A 4 18.18 17.50 -39.28
CA ALA A 4 17.25 16.51 -38.76
C ALA A 4 17.97 15.68 -37.69
N SER A 5 17.82 16.03 -36.42
CA SER A 5 16.82 15.46 -35.49
C SER A 5 17.45 14.36 -34.62
N ASP A 6 18.17 14.83 -33.60
CA ASP A 6 18.44 14.07 -32.38
C ASP A 6 17.21 14.21 -31.48
N GLU A 7 16.28 13.24 -31.55
CA GLU A 7 15.19 13.13 -30.57
C GLU A 7 14.88 11.66 -30.31
N GLY A 8 14.85 11.32 -29.02
CA GLY A 8 14.27 10.07 -28.55
C GLY A 8 14.95 9.48 -27.33
N SER A 9 15.18 10.32 -26.31
CA SER A 9 15.55 9.96 -24.94
C SER A 9 15.06 8.55 -24.56
N THR A 10 16.02 7.64 -24.46
CA THR A 10 15.91 6.34 -23.78
C THR A 10 15.63 6.59 -22.31
N THR A 11 14.37 6.87 -21.99
CA THR A 11 13.85 6.74 -20.64
C THR A 11 12.60 5.90 -20.70
N THR A 12 12.80 4.60 -20.94
CA THR A 12 12.07 3.59 -20.17
C THR A 12 12.41 3.83 -18.69
N LYS A 13 11.82 4.90 -18.15
CA LYS A 13 11.58 5.05 -16.74
C LYS A 13 10.65 3.88 -16.47
N GLU A 14 11.22 2.73 -16.12
CA GLU A 14 10.54 1.75 -15.31
C GLU A 14 9.86 2.59 -14.25
N ARG A 15 8.56 2.84 -14.42
CA ARG A 15 7.76 3.40 -13.36
C ARG A 15 8.02 2.41 -12.26
N ARG A 16 8.84 2.80 -11.27
CA ARG A 16 8.89 2.13 -9.98
C ARG A 16 7.43 2.11 -9.58
N SER A 17 6.78 1.01 -9.89
CA SER A 17 5.33 0.90 -9.89
C SER A 17 4.95 1.18 -8.45
N ALA A 18 4.22 2.27 -8.21
CA ALA A 18 3.80 2.66 -6.88
C ALA A 18 3.28 1.41 -6.16
N ALA A 19 3.75 1.17 -4.94
CA ALA A 19 3.51 -0.10 -4.27
C ALA A 19 2.00 -0.36 -4.08
N ALA A 20 1.27 0.72 -3.78
CA ALA A 20 -0.19 0.79 -3.70
C ALA A 20 -0.65 2.25 -3.77
N ASP A 21 -1.91 2.45 -4.17
CA ASP A 21 -2.63 3.70 -3.90
C ASP A 21 -3.31 3.58 -2.53
N ILE A 22 -3.12 4.59 -1.68
CA ILE A 22 -3.56 4.56 -0.28
C ILE A 22 -4.42 5.79 0.01
N GLU A 23 -5.57 5.55 0.62
CA GLU A 23 -6.46 6.58 1.15
C GLU A 23 -6.67 6.28 2.64
N VAL A 24 -6.47 7.30 3.48
CA VAL A 24 -6.73 7.21 4.92
C VAL A 24 -7.65 8.34 5.32
N THR A 25 -8.72 8.01 6.04
CA THR A 25 -9.56 8.98 6.74
C THR A 25 -9.62 8.60 8.22
N MET A 26 -9.74 9.59 9.08
CA MET A 26 -9.73 9.38 10.53
C MET A 26 -10.74 10.29 11.22
N VAL A 27 -11.45 9.76 12.21
CA VAL A 27 -12.36 10.46 13.09
C VAL A 27 -12.12 9.93 14.50
N GLU A 28 -11.71 10.83 15.40
CA GLU A 28 -11.30 10.46 16.76
C GLU A 28 -10.26 9.32 16.75
N SER A 29 -10.51 8.22 17.47
CA SER A 29 -9.66 7.02 17.51
C SER A 29 -10.00 5.98 16.44
N HIS A 30 -10.80 6.32 15.43
CA HIS A 30 -11.18 5.40 14.35
C HIS A 30 -10.58 5.86 13.02
N ALA A 31 -10.02 4.93 12.25
CA ALA A 31 -9.50 5.19 10.92
C ALA A 31 -10.10 4.24 9.88
N ASN A 32 -10.33 4.75 8.68
CA ASN A 32 -10.58 3.93 7.49
C ASN A 32 -9.32 3.97 6.62
N VAL A 33 -8.74 2.80 6.38
CA VAL A 33 -7.55 2.61 5.54
C VAL A 33 -7.96 1.83 4.31
N LYS A 34 -7.83 2.46 3.14
CA LYS A 34 -8.04 1.80 1.84
C LYS A 34 -6.69 1.62 1.15
N VAL A 35 -6.47 0.42 0.63
CA VAL A 35 -5.25 0.03 -0.07
C VAL A 35 -5.62 -0.62 -1.39
N LEU A 36 -5.35 0.07 -2.50
CA LEU A 36 -5.47 -0.48 -3.85
C LEU A 36 -4.09 -0.92 -4.32
N SER A 37 -3.94 -2.19 -4.67
CA SER A 37 -2.64 -2.76 -5.01
C SER A 37 -2.77 -3.92 -5.99
N ARG A 38 -1.64 -4.37 -6.56
CA ARG A 38 -1.61 -5.63 -7.33
C ARG A 38 -1.77 -6.82 -6.40
N LYS A 39 -2.55 -7.82 -6.82
CA LYS A 39 -2.72 -9.08 -6.08
C LYS A 39 -1.40 -9.83 -5.92
N ARG A 40 -1.08 -10.25 -4.69
CA ARG A 40 0.09 -11.08 -4.37
C ARG A 40 -0.27 -12.21 -3.41
N PRO A 41 0.45 -13.35 -3.44
CA PRO A 41 0.26 -14.43 -2.48
C PRO A 41 0.40 -13.95 -1.04
N LYS A 42 -0.53 -14.37 -0.17
CA LYS A 42 -0.56 -14.08 1.27
C LYS A 42 -0.59 -12.59 1.64
N GLN A 43 -0.88 -11.70 0.70
CA GLN A 43 -0.83 -10.25 0.93
C GLN A 43 -1.77 -9.80 2.05
N LEU A 44 -3.02 -10.25 2.04
CA LEU A 44 -3.98 -9.91 3.10
C LEU A 44 -3.48 -10.33 4.48
N LEU A 45 -2.95 -11.54 4.62
CA LEU A 45 -2.42 -12.05 5.88
C LEU A 45 -1.28 -11.17 6.41
N LYS A 46 -0.37 -10.74 5.52
CA LYS A 46 0.73 -9.85 5.89
C LYS A 46 0.24 -8.48 6.35
N ILE A 47 -0.75 -7.91 5.64
CA ILE A 47 -1.37 -6.63 6.02
C ILE A 47 -2.04 -6.75 7.40
N VAL A 48 -2.85 -7.79 7.61
CA VAL A 48 -3.56 -8.02 8.88
C VAL A 48 -2.57 -8.16 10.04
N ASN A 49 -1.52 -8.98 9.86
CA ASN A 49 -0.50 -9.16 10.89
C ASN A 49 0.24 -7.85 11.22
N TRP A 50 0.54 -7.05 10.20
CA TRP A 50 1.19 -5.75 10.40
C TRP A 50 0.27 -4.76 11.14
N LEU A 51 -1.01 -4.64 10.75
CA LEU A 51 -1.97 -3.77 11.44
C LEU A 51 -2.09 -4.12 12.93
N GLN A 52 -2.18 -5.41 13.25
CA GLN A 52 -2.22 -5.89 14.63
C GLN A 52 -0.93 -5.56 15.39
N SER A 53 0.23 -5.69 14.75
CA SER A 53 1.54 -5.34 15.33
C SER A 53 1.67 -3.84 15.61
N MET A 54 0.96 -3.00 14.84
CA MET A 54 0.91 -1.55 15.04
C MET A 54 -0.17 -1.12 16.04
N CYS A 55 -0.79 -2.04 16.79
CA CYS A 55 -1.89 -1.73 17.72
C CYS A 55 -3.10 -1.06 17.03
N LEU A 56 -3.41 -1.51 15.80
CA LEU A 56 -4.62 -1.14 15.07
C LEU A 56 -5.58 -2.33 15.09
N THR A 57 -6.68 -2.20 15.85
CA THR A 57 -7.69 -3.25 15.95
C THR A 57 -8.61 -3.19 14.73
N ILE A 58 -8.66 -4.25 13.94
CA ILE A 58 -9.55 -4.33 12.76
C ILE A 58 -10.98 -4.55 13.22
N LEU A 59 -11.87 -3.61 12.93
CA LEU A 59 -13.30 -3.68 13.22
C LEU A 59 -14.09 -4.23 12.04
N HIS A 60 -13.71 -3.84 10.82
CA HIS A 60 -14.32 -4.31 9.60
C HIS A 60 -13.28 -4.41 8.48
N LEU A 61 -13.39 -5.46 7.67
CA LEU A 61 -12.56 -5.70 6.51
C LEU A 61 -13.46 -5.98 5.31
N SER A 62 -13.30 -5.19 4.26
CA SER A 62 -13.82 -5.51 2.92
C SER A 62 -12.67 -5.77 1.95
N VAL A 63 -12.85 -6.78 1.10
CA VAL A 63 -11.90 -7.13 0.05
C VAL A 63 -12.63 -7.17 -1.27
N THR A 64 -12.29 -6.25 -2.16
CA THR A 64 -12.84 -6.21 -3.52
C THR A 64 -11.72 -6.47 -4.50
N THR A 65 -11.89 -7.47 -5.37
CA THR A 65 -10.89 -7.83 -6.38
C THR A 65 -11.38 -7.52 -7.78
N ALA A 66 -10.51 -7.01 -8.64
CA ALA A 66 -10.77 -6.81 -10.07
C ALA A 66 -9.49 -7.16 -10.85
N ASP A 67 -9.59 -7.99 -11.90
CA ASP A 67 -8.47 -8.39 -12.77
C ASP A 67 -7.18 -8.79 -12.02
N HIS A 68 -6.16 -7.92 -12.00
CA HIS A 68 -4.89 -8.12 -11.33
C HIS A 68 -4.71 -7.24 -10.08
N THR A 69 -5.76 -6.53 -9.67
CA THR A 69 -5.77 -5.63 -8.51
C THR A 69 -6.70 -6.11 -7.41
N VAL A 70 -6.46 -5.59 -6.22
CA VAL A 70 -7.27 -5.79 -5.03
C VAL A 70 -7.34 -4.49 -4.25
N LEU A 71 -8.55 -4.13 -3.85
CA LEU A 71 -8.85 -3.08 -2.90
C LEU A 71 -9.15 -3.72 -1.54
N TYR A 72 -8.31 -3.43 -0.57
CA TYR A 72 -8.62 -3.69 0.84
C TYR A 72 -9.19 -2.43 1.46
N SER A 73 -10.26 -2.54 2.24
CA SER A 73 -10.75 -1.47 3.10
C SER A 73 -10.85 -1.98 4.53
N PHE A 74 -10.06 -1.37 5.42
CA PHE A 74 -10.01 -1.68 6.84
C PHE A 74 -10.61 -0.51 7.61
N SER A 75 -11.67 -0.76 8.36
CA SER A 75 -12.05 0.11 9.47
C SER A 75 -11.32 -0.37 10.71
N VAL A 76 -10.49 0.48 11.29
CA VAL A 76 -9.66 0.15 12.45
C VAL A 76 -9.92 1.10 13.61
N LYS A 77 -9.77 0.59 14.83
CA LYS A 77 -9.60 1.40 16.04
C LYS A 77 -8.11 1.56 16.31
N VAL A 78 -7.69 2.80 16.51
CA VAL A 78 -6.34 3.16 16.95
C VAL A 78 -6.31 3.02 18.47
N GLU A 79 -5.55 2.05 18.98
CA GLU A 79 -5.43 1.84 20.42
C GLU A 79 -4.49 2.87 21.07
N GLU A 80 -4.63 3.10 22.38
CA GLU A 80 -3.89 4.15 23.12
C GLU A 80 -2.36 3.97 23.08
N ASN A 81 -1.88 2.75 22.87
CA ASN A 81 -0.46 2.42 22.75
C ASN A 81 0.05 2.44 21.29
N CYS A 82 -0.78 2.85 20.33
CA CYS A 82 -0.38 2.97 18.93
C CYS A 82 0.58 4.16 18.74
N GLN A 83 1.64 3.93 17.96
CA GLN A 83 2.59 4.98 17.60
C GLN A 83 2.14 5.82 16.40
N LEU A 84 1.10 5.38 15.69
CA LEU A 84 0.56 6.06 14.51
C LEU A 84 -0.68 6.85 14.92
N ASN A 85 -0.53 8.15 15.16
CA ASN A 85 -1.58 9.00 15.72
C ASN A 85 -2.17 9.98 14.70
N THR A 86 -1.59 10.05 13.49
CA THR A 86 -2.05 10.95 12.43
C THR A 86 -2.34 10.20 11.13
N VAL A 87 -3.20 10.80 10.30
CA VAL A 87 -3.51 10.30 8.95
C VAL A 87 -2.23 10.10 8.12
N SER A 88 -1.29 11.06 8.21
CA SER A 88 -0.04 11.02 7.44
C SER A 88 0.88 9.88 7.88
N GLU A 89 1.00 9.65 9.20
CA GLU A 89 1.79 8.54 9.75
C GLU A 89 1.22 7.19 9.33
N ILE A 90 -0.10 7.00 9.45
CA ILE A 90 -0.76 5.76 9.04
C ILE A 90 -0.57 5.53 7.53
N ALA A 91 -0.81 6.55 6.69
CA ALA A 91 -0.65 6.43 5.25
C ALA A 91 0.80 6.06 4.84
N THR A 92 1.78 6.71 5.47
CA THR A 92 3.21 6.46 5.21
C THR A 92 3.60 5.04 5.62
N ALA A 93 3.22 4.64 6.83
CA ALA A 93 3.56 3.33 7.38
C ALA A 93 2.89 2.18 6.59
N VAL A 94 1.64 2.36 6.17
CA VAL A 94 0.94 1.40 5.28
C VAL A 94 1.61 1.33 3.90
N HIS A 95 2.06 2.46 3.34
CA HIS A 95 2.79 2.48 2.08
C HIS A 95 4.09 1.69 2.16
N GLU A 96 4.89 1.91 3.21
CA GLU A 96 6.13 1.19 3.46
C GLU A 96 5.88 -0.32 3.64
N MET A 97 4.86 -0.70 4.40
CA MET A 97 4.47 -2.10 4.59
C MET A 97 4.12 -2.78 3.26
N VAL A 98 3.32 -2.14 2.41
CA VAL A 98 2.96 -2.73 1.11
C VAL A 98 4.16 -2.79 0.17
N ALA A 99 5.08 -1.82 0.25
CA ALA A 99 6.35 -1.87 -0.48
C ALA A 99 7.22 -3.05 -0.04
N MET A 100 7.31 -3.34 1.25
CA MET A 100 8.04 -4.53 1.76
C MET A 100 7.41 -5.84 1.25
N ILE A 101 6.07 -5.95 1.25
CA ILE A 101 5.37 -7.12 0.68
C ILE A 101 5.69 -7.29 -0.82
N LYS A 102 5.87 -6.19 -1.55
CA LYS A 102 6.25 -6.21 -2.96
C LYS A 102 7.63 -6.82 -3.17
N GLU A 103 8.61 -6.47 -2.33
CA GLU A 103 10.00 -6.92 -2.46
C GLU A 103 10.19 -8.42 -2.16
N GLU A 104 9.51 -8.95 -1.13
CA GLU A 104 9.59 -10.38 -0.78
C GLU A 104 9.09 -11.30 -1.90
N ALA A 105 8.16 -10.84 -2.73
CA ALA A 105 7.66 -11.61 -3.87
C ALA A 105 8.72 -11.78 -4.99
N TYR A 106 9.71 -10.88 -5.07
CA TYR A 106 10.82 -11.01 -6.03
C TYR A 106 11.93 -11.93 -5.51
N VAL A 107 12.06 -12.11 -4.19
CA VAL A 107 13.07 -12.98 -3.58
C VAL A 107 12.75 -14.46 -3.79
N LEU A 108 11.46 -14.83 -3.85
CA LEU A 108 11.03 -16.22 -4.14
C LEU A 108 11.20 -16.65 -5.61
N LEU A 109 11.67 -15.75 -6.48
CA LEU A 109 11.92 -16.02 -7.89
C LEU A 109 13.42 -16.07 -8.23
N LYS A 110 14.31 -16.12 -7.22
CA LYS A 110 15.74 -16.38 -7.36
C LYS A 110 16.09 -17.68 -6.63
#